data_AF-A0AAD0PVX9-F1
#
_entry.id   AF-A0AAD0PVX9-F1
#
_cell.length_a   1.000
_cell.length_b   1.000
_cell.length_c   1.000
_cell.angle_alpha   90.00
_cell.angle_beta   90.00
_cell.angle_gamma   90.00
#
_symmetry.space_group_name_H-M   'P 1'
#
loop_
_entity.id
_entity.type
_entity.pdbx_description
1 polymer ?
#
loop_
_entity_poly.entity_id
_entity_poly.type
_entity_poly.pdbx_seq_one_letter_code
_entity_poly.pdbx_strand_id
1 'polypeptide(L)'
;MNEMKSQIQEALKVSVEVLSAANDGPEADWLVLDNEQAKAGMPLIEIGISAASKLYKQPKIKKALAEFSSRCINTLTYTEATISVLNNDTSEAHRGRTGSALEQLNQLLQQIDEAFLVN
;
A
#
# COMPACT_ATOMS: atom_id res chain seq x y z
N MET A 1 4.77 4.75 -18.69
CA MET A 1 5.15 3.60 -17.83
C MET A 1 5.95 4.06 -16.62
N ASN A 2 6.98 4.89 -16.80
CA ASN A 2 7.73 5.50 -15.70
C ASN A 2 6.88 6.29 -14.72
N GLU A 3 5.88 7.05 -15.20
CA GLU A 3 4.95 7.78 -14.33
C GLU A 3 4.15 6.84 -13.41
N MET A 4 3.54 5.78 -13.95
CA MET A 4 2.81 4.79 -13.15
C MET A 4 3.73 4.06 -12.17
N LYS A 5 4.98 3.77 -12.57
CA LYS A 5 5.99 3.21 -11.66
C LYS A 5 6.21 4.14 -10.47
N SER A 6 6.45 5.43 -10.73
CA SER A 6 6.67 6.44 -9.68
C SER A 6 5.46 6.57 -8.76
N GLN A 7 4.24 6.63 -9.32
CA GLN A 7 2.99 6.70 -8.54
C GLN A 7 2.81 5.48 -7.64
N ILE A 8 3.03 4.27 -8.17
CA ILE A 8 2.96 3.03 -7.37
C ILE A 8 4.05 3.02 -6.29
N GLN A 9 5.29 3.40 -6.65
CA GLN A 9 6.41 3.41 -5.72
C GLN A 9 6.20 4.39 -4.56
N GLU A 10 5.69 5.58 -4.86
CA GLU A 10 5.36 6.61 -3.86
C GLU A 10 4.26 6.12 -2.93
N ALA A 11 3.18 5.56 -3.48
CA ALA A 11 2.08 4.99 -2.70
C ALA A 11 2.56 3.88 -1.75
N LEU A 12 3.44 2.99 -2.23
CA LEU A 12 4.02 1.93 -1.40
C LEU A 12 4.89 2.50 -0.27
N LYS A 13 5.75 3.50 -0.56
CA LYS A 13 6.61 4.14 0.45
C LYS A 13 5.78 4.84 1.53
N VAL A 14 4.80 5.63 1.12
CA VAL A 14 3.91 6.35 2.04
C VAL A 14 3.09 5.38 2.89
N SER A 15 2.62 4.28 2.29
CA SER A 15 1.94 3.21 3.04
C SER A 15 2.84 2.62 4.13
N VAL A 16 4.12 2.37 3.83
CA VAL A 16 5.08 1.89 4.84
C VAL A 16 5.27 2.94 5.93
N GLU A 17 5.49 4.20 5.57
CA GLU A 17 5.69 5.28 6.54
C GLU A 17 4.51 5.44 7.49
N VAL A 18 3.28 5.44 6.96
CA VAL A 18 2.05 5.56 7.76
C VAL A 18 1.88 4.37 8.70
N LEU A 19 2.04 3.14 8.19
CA LEU A 19 1.84 1.93 8.99
C LEU A 19 2.98 1.67 9.98
N SER A 20 4.22 2.04 9.67
CA SER A 20 5.34 1.96 10.61
C SER A 20 5.16 2.95 11.75
N ALA A 21 4.78 4.20 11.45
CA ALA A 21 4.47 5.19 12.48
C ALA A 21 3.32 4.75 13.39
N ALA A 22 2.29 4.10 12.81
CA ALA A 22 1.25 3.47 13.59
C ALA A 22 1.83 2.39 14.49
N ASN A 23 2.51 1.39 13.94
CA ASN A 23 3.05 0.24 14.66
C ASN A 23 4.05 0.59 15.78
N ASP A 24 4.75 1.72 15.68
CA ASP A 24 5.69 2.20 16.70
C ASP A 24 5.02 3.07 17.79
N GLY A 25 3.78 3.50 17.55
CA GLY A 25 2.98 4.31 18.48
C GLY A 25 2.31 3.51 19.61
N PRO A 26 1.62 4.18 20.55
CA PRO A 26 0.86 3.54 21.62
C PRO A 26 -0.30 2.70 21.07
N GLU A 27 -0.59 1.57 21.71
CA GLU A 27 -1.65 0.63 21.29
C GLU A 27 -3.05 1.27 21.16
N ALA A 28 -3.34 2.30 21.96
CA ALA A 28 -4.60 3.06 21.88
C ALA A 28 -4.73 3.87 20.58
N ASP A 29 -3.62 4.29 19.97
CA ASP A 29 -3.58 5.07 18.72
C ASP A 29 -3.68 4.16 17.49
N TRP A 30 -3.57 2.84 17.65
CA TRP A 30 -3.73 1.86 16.57
C TRP A 30 -5.19 1.61 16.20
N LEU A 31 -6.10 1.90 17.13
CA LEU A 31 -7.54 1.79 16.95
C LEU A 31 -8.09 2.86 16.00
N VAL A 32 -7.38 3.99 15.87
CA VAL A 32 -7.79 5.13 15.05
C VAL A 32 -6.54 5.79 14.45
N LEU A 33 -6.23 5.45 13.21
CA LEU A 33 -5.18 6.07 12.41
C LEU A 33 -5.66 7.43 11.85
N ASP A 34 -6.00 8.37 12.75
CA ASP A 34 -6.54 9.72 12.40
C ASP A 34 -5.50 10.85 12.54
N ASN A 35 -4.22 10.50 12.48
CA ASN A 35 -3.14 11.48 12.52
C ASN A 35 -2.96 12.18 11.15
N GLU A 36 -2.28 13.34 11.16
CA GLU A 36 -2.06 14.13 9.93
C GLU A 36 -1.31 13.35 8.85
N GLN A 37 -0.47 12.39 9.25
CA GLN A 37 0.31 11.55 8.34
C GLN A 37 -0.59 10.58 7.56
N ALA A 38 -1.54 9.92 8.23
CA ALA A 38 -2.54 9.07 7.59
C ALA A 38 -3.43 9.87 6.62
N LYS A 39 -3.86 11.08 7.04
CA LYS A 39 -4.64 12.00 6.21
C LYS A 39 -3.88 12.46 4.96
N ALA A 40 -2.59 12.77 5.11
CA ALA A 40 -1.73 13.15 3.99
C ALA A 40 -1.40 11.96 3.08
N GLY A 41 -1.31 10.75 3.64
CA GLY A 41 -0.96 9.54 2.91
C GLY A 41 -2.10 8.95 2.10
N MET A 42 -3.35 9.05 2.57
CA MET A 42 -4.51 8.42 1.92
C MET A 42 -4.66 8.78 0.43
N PRO A 43 -4.59 10.07 0.02
CA PRO A 43 -4.69 10.42 -1.40
C PRO A 43 -3.59 9.79 -2.26
N LEU A 44 -2.39 9.61 -1.72
CA LEU A 44 -1.27 8.99 -2.42
C LEU A 44 -1.49 7.48 -2.59
N ILE A 45 -2.07 6.82 -1.58
CA ILE A 45 -2.47 5.41 -1.65
C ILE A 45 -3.52 5.21 -2.74
N GLU A 46 -4.56 6.05 -2.78
CA GLU A 46 -5.61 6.03 -3.82
C GLU A 46 -5.02 6.23 -5.23
N ILE A 47 -4.08 7.17 -5.38
CA ILE A 47 -3.34 7.38 -6.64
C ILE A 47 -2.57 6.12 -7.04
N GLY A 48 -1.90 5.45 -6.10
CA GLY A 48 -1.20 4.19 -6.32
C GLY A 48 -2.13 3.07 -6.79
N ILE A 49 -3.30 2.90 -6.15
CA ILE A 49 -4.32 1.93 -6.55
C ILE A 49 -4.80 2.20 -7.97
N SER A 50 -5.05 3.47 -8.30
CA SER A 50 -5.45 3.90 -9.64
C SER A 50 -4.37 3.62 -10.68
N ALA A 51 -3.11 3.94 -10.37
CA ALA A 51 -1.97 3.69 -11.25
C ALA A 51 -1.75 2.19 -11.49
N ALA A 52 -1.79 1.36 -10.44
CA ALA A 52 -1.69 -0.09 -10.54
C ALA A 52 -2.87 -0.70 -11.34
N SER A 53 -4.08 -0.18 -11.15
CA SER A 53 -5.27 -0.59 -11.91
C SER A 53 -5.16 -0.24 -13.39
N LYS A 54 -4.67 0.96 -13.71
CA LYS A 54 -4.40 1.39 -15.10
C LYS A 54 -3.33 0.50 -15.74
N LEU A 55 -2.26 0.20 -15.00
CA LEU A 55 -1.19 -0.68 -15.45
C LEU A 55 -1.70 -2.08 -15.76
N TYR A 56 -2.44 -2.70 -14.83
CA TYR A 56 -3.06 -4.02 -14.99
C TYR A 56 -3.97 -4.11 -16.23
N LYS A 57 -4.68 -3.02 -16.55
CA LYS A 57 -5.59 -2.94 -17.70
C LYS A 57 -4.90 -2.62 -19.04
N GLN A 58 -3.58 -2.40 -19.07
CA GLN A 58 -2.91 -2.05 -20.32
C GLN A 58 -2.95 -3.19 -21.34
N PRO A 59 -3.26 -2.91 -22.61
CA PRO A 59 -3.18 -3.92 -23.66
C PRO A 59 -1.72 -4.35 -23.85
N LYS A 60 -1.49 -5.67 -23.98
CA LYS A 60 -0.16 -6.28 -24.18
C LYS A 60 0.83 -6.13 -23.00
N ILE A 61 0.34 -5.85 -21.80
CA ILE A 61 1.16 -5.94 -20.59
C ILE A 61 1.72 -7.36 -20.44
N LYS A 62 3.00 -7.48 -20.05
CA LYS A 62 3.62 -8.78 -19.77
C LYS A 62 2.99 -9.39 -18.52
N LYS A 63 2.86 -10.73 -18.51
CA LYS A 63 2.25 -11.48 -17.40
C LYS A 63 2.87 -11.11 -16.04
N ALA A 64 4.20 -11.03 -15.96
CA ALA A 64 4.90 -10.66 -14.73
C ALA A 64 4.50 -9.27 -14.20
N LEU A 65 4.39 -8.26 -15.09
CA LEU A 65 3.97 -6.92 -14.69
C LEU A 65 2.48 -6.88 -14.31
N ALA A 66 1.64 -7.67 -14.97
CA ALA A 66 0.22 -7.80 -14.60
C ALA A 66 0.06 -8.42 -13.20
N GLU A 67 0.81 -9.48 -12.90
CA GLU A 67 0.83 -10.10 -11.57
C GLU A 67 1.33 -9.14 -10.49
N PHE A 68 2.43 -8.42 -10.76
CA PHE A 68 2.93 -7.36 -9.88
C PHE A 68 1.87 -6.27 -9.64
N SER A 69 1.23 -5.79 -10.70
CA SER A 69 0.19 -4.75 -10.61
C SER A 69 -1.01 -5.23 -9.80
N SER A 70 -1.45 -6.48 -10.00
CA SER A 70 -2.55 -7.07 -9.23
C SER A 70 -2.21 -7.17 -7.74
N ARG A 71 -0.98 -7.55 -7.39
CA ARG A 71 -0.52 -7.56 -6.00
C ARG A 71 -0.50 -6.15 -5.41
N CYS A 72 -0.03 -5.14 -6.16
CA CYS A 72 -0.07 -3.75 -5.72
C CYS A 72 -1.48 -3.27 -5.42
N ILE A 73 -2.47 -3.59 -6.28
CA ILE A 73 -3.88 -3.24 -6.04
C ILE A 73 -4.35 -3.85 -4.72
N ASN A 74 -4.18 -5.15 -4.54
CA ASN A 74 -4.65 -5.85 -3.35
C ASN A 74 -3.99 -5.32 -2.07
N THR A 75 -2.67 -5.14 -2.07
CA THR A 75 -1.93 -4.68 -0.89
C THR A 75 -2.23 -3.22 -0.55
N LEU A 76 -2.35 -2.34 -1.55
CA LEU A 76 -2.70 -0.93 -1.30
C LEU A 76 -4.14 -0.77 -0.81
N THR A 77 -5.11 -1.48 -1.40
CA THR A 77 -6.51 -1.47 -0.91
C THR A 77 -6.61 -2.07 0.50
N TYR A 78 -5.84 -3.11 0.80
CA TYR A 78 -5.76 -3.65 2.16
C TYR A 78 -5.16 -2.65 3.15
N THR A 79 -4.15 -1.88 2.72
CA THR A 79 -3.51 -0.84 3.53
C THR A 79 -4.48 0.32 3.77
N GLU A 80 -5.15 0.81 2.74
CA GLU A 80 -6.21 1.83 2.82
C GLU A 80 -7.29 1.41 3.83
N ALA A 81 -7.76 0.16 3.75
CA ALA A 81 -8.71 -0.38 4.71
C ALA A 81 -8.14 -0.42 6.13
N THR A 82 -6.89 -0.85 6.29
CA THR A 82 -6.19 -0.93 7.60
C THR A 82 -6.04 0.46 8.25
N ILE A 83 -5.80 1.51 7.47
CA ILE A 83 -5.71 2.90 7.93
C ILE A 83 -7.10 3.45 8.26
N SER A 84 -8.12 3.06 7.50
CA SER A 84 -9.49 3.61 7.60
C SER A 84 -10.38 2.92 8.65
N VAL A 85 -9.89 1.90 9.37
CA VAL A 85 -10.72 1.20 10.36
C VAL A 85 -10.95 2.09 11.59
N LEU A 86 -12.16 2.65 11.67
CA LEU A 86 -12.80 3.22 12.87
C LEU A 86 -13.70 2.21 13.61
N ASN A 87 -13.88 1.01 13.06
CA ASN A 87 -14.86 0.04 13.55
C ASN A 87 -14.24 -0.89 14.57
N ASN A 88 -14.45 -0.64 15.87
CA ASN A 88 -14.53 -1.57 17.03
C ASN A 88 -13.66 -2.86 17.09
N ASP A 89 -12.72 -3.08 16.20
CA ASP A 89 -11.81 -4.20 16.15
C ASP A 89 -10.81 -4.02 17.30
N THR A 90 -10.46 -5.11 17.95
CA THR A 90 -9.48 -5.06 19.05
C THR A 90 -8.11 -4.62 18.52
N SER A 91 -7.32 -3.96 19.36
CA SER A 91 -5.96 -3.51 19.04
C SER A 91 -5.05 -4.61 18.48
N GLU A 92 -5.23 -5.86 18.94
CA GLU A 92 -4.51 -7.04 18.46
C GLU A 92 -4.80 -7.34 16.98
N ALA A 93 -6.06 -7.23 16.54
CA ALA A 93 -6.43 -7.41 15.15
C ALA A 93 -5.83 -6.30 14.26
N HIS A 94 -5.82 -5.05 14.74
CA HIS A 94 -5.16 -3.94 14.05
C HIS A 94 -3.65 -4.15 13.91
N ARG A 95 -2.98 -4.61 14.96
CA ARG A 95 -1.54 -4.93 14.92
C ARG A 95 -1.24 -6.03 13.91
N GLY A 96 -2.01 -7.11 13.92
CA GLY A 96 -1.85 -8.20 12.96
C GLY A 96 -2.02 -7.74 11.51
N ARG A 97 -3.03 -6.91 11.24
CA ARG A 97 -3.23 -6.32 9.90
C ARG A 97 -2.08 -5.40 9.49
N THR A 98 -1.65 -4.53 10.40
CA THR A 98 -0.54 -3.59 10.18
C THR A 98 0.75 -4.33 9.87
N GLY A 99 1.10 -5.36 10.65
CA GLY A 99 2.26 -6.19 10.40
C GLY A 99 2.20 -6.92 9.05
N SER A 100 1.05 -7.51 8.70
CA SER A 100 0.90 -8.18 7.41
C SER A 100 0.97 -7.22 6.23
N ALA A 101 0.36 -6.04 6.33
CA ALA A 101 0.44 -5.01 5.31
C ALA A 101 1.90 -4.54 5.12
N LEU A 102 2.62 -4.26 6.22
CA LEU A 102 4.02 -3.86 6.17
C LEU A 102 4.91 -4.89 5.48
N GLU A 103 4.72 -6.18 5.76
CA GLU A 103 5.50 -7.23 5.10
C GLU A 103 5.26 -7.22 3.58
N GLN A 104 3.99 -7.18 3.16
CA GLN A 104 3.62 -7.18 1.74
C GLN A 104 4.12 -5.93 1.01
N LEU A 105 3.99 -4.75 1.62
CA LEU A 105 4.46 -3.48 1.08
C LEU A 105 5.97 -3.48 0.85
N ASN A 106 6.74 -3.96 1.84
CA ASN A 106 8.20 -4.06 1.72
C ASN A 106 8.62 -5.05 0.61
N GLN A 107 7.95 -6.19 0.49
CA GLN A 107 8.19 -7.12 -0.62
C GLN A 107 7.93 -6.47 -1.99
N LEU A 108 6.84 -5.72 -2.13
CA LEU A 108 6.53 -5.02 -3.38
C LEU A 108 7.55 -3.92 -3.71
N LEU A 109 8.04 -3.18 -2.71
CA LEU A 109 9.09 -2.17 -2.90
C LEU A 109 10.40 -2.79 -3.38
N GLN A 110 10.77 -3.97 -2.90
CA GLN A 110 11.98 -4.66 -3.35
C GLN A 110 11.85 -5.18 -4.79
N GLN A 111 10.63 -5.48 -5.23
CA GLN A 111 10.36 -6.09 -6.54
C GLN A 111 10.03 -5.07 -7.64
N ILE A 112 9.75 -3.81 -7.29
CA ILE A 112 9.25 -2.82 -8.25
C ILE A 112 10.21 -2.52 -9.39
N ASP A 113 11.52 -2.46 -9.12
CA ASP A 113 12.49 -2.20 -10.17
C ASP A 113 12.57 -3.38 -11.15
N GLU A 114 12.66 -4.60 -10.64
CA GLU A 114 12.68 -5.82 -11.45
C GLU A 114 11.40 -5.97 -12.28
N ALA A 115 10.23 -5.78 -11.65
CA ALA A 115 8.94 -5.89 -12.32
C ALA A 115 8.83 -4.94 -13.52
N PHE A 116 9.41 -3.75 -13.42
CA PHE A 116 9.43 -2.77 -14.51
C PHE A 116 10.58 -2.94 -15.50
N LEU A 117 11.70 -3.56 -15.11
CA LEU A 117 12.83 -3.88 -16.01
C LEU A 117 12.52 -5.02 -16.99
N VAL A 118 11.67 -5.97 -16.61
CA VAL A 118 11.28 -7.10 -17.46
C VAL A 118 10.31 -6.67 -18.58
N ASN A 119 9.97 -5.37 -18.71
CA ASN A 119 9.09 -4.81 -19.75
C ASN A 119 9.81 -4.32 -20.99
#